data_AF-A0A9E3PYH5-F1
#
_entry.id   AF-A0A9E3PYH5-F1
#
_cell.length_a   1.000
_cell.length_b   1.000
_cell.length_c   1.000
_cell.angle_alpha   90.00
_cell.angle_beta   90.00
_cell.angle_gamma   90.00
#
_symmetry.space_group_name_H-M   'P 1'
#
loop_
_entity.id
_entity.type
_entity.pdbx_description
1 polymer ?
#
loop_
_entity_poly.entity_id
_entity_poly.type
_entity_poly.pdbx_seq_one_letter_code
_entity_poly.pdbx_strand_id
1 'polypeptide(L)'
;MTMDEHGWCAAPIIPGDWSELHGADALTMTFEIGAGFDRLDASPDIAGAQPFDDLRIERLRARPLACYPGGLLIEVQARIGEQLGLSNHLYGPWGMHLLDGGSAVLHDLNDVDGALSLETLPQALDYHRLFCNVVRGDEGRFRVIAAPEQVAWHAGADPGAETLALLDRPVQARGVPGFWSIASPVFYGGALFRARFELQRNGMIEMVDDEPLETPFPAEAESWIGPFRIPHWGVPA
;
A
#
# COMPACT_ATOMS: atom_id res chain seq x y z
N MET A 1 -16.58 -3.22 14.87
CA MET A 1 -15.33 -3.08 14.10
C MET A 1 -14.18 -3.32 15.06
N THR A 2 -13.42 -4.38 14.83
CA THR A 2 -12.23 -4.69 15.64
C THR A 2 -11.10 -3.81 15.14
N MET A 3 -10.47 -3.05 16.02
CA MET A 3 -9.27 -2.27 15.69
C MET A 3 -8.04 -3.18 15.78
N ASP A 4 -6.95 -2.82 15.12
CA ASP A 4 -5.65 -3.42 15.40
C ASP A 4 -5.23 -3.14 16.86
N GLU A 5 -4.13 -3.75 17.29
CA GLU A 5 -3.60 -3.62 18.65
C GLU A 5 -3.27 -2.17 19.05
N HIS A 6 -3.21 -1.25 18.08
CA HIS A 6 -2.91 0.17 18.25
C HIS A 6 -4.12 1.09 18.00
N GLY A 7 -5.31 0.54 17.79
CA GLY A 7 -6.53 1.31 17.57
C GLY A 7 -6.73 1.81 16.13
N TRP A 8 -6.01 1.28 15.14
CA TRP A 8 -6.23 1.55 13.72
C TRP A 8 -7.29 0.61 13.12
N CYS A 9 -7.96 1.04 12.07
CA CYS A 9 -8.92 0.19 11.37
C CYS A 9 -8.25 -0.92 10.55
N ALA A 10 -6.95 -0.83 10.24
CA ALA A 10 -6.19 -1.96 9.70
C ALA A 10 -4.67 -1.79 9.87
N ALA A 11 -3.95 -2.90 9.67
CA ALA A 11 -2.50 -2.91 9.53
C ALA A 11 -2.04 -1.97 8.39
N PRO A 12 -0.83 -1.41 8.46
CA PRO A 12 -0.34 -0.47 7.45
C PRO A 12 -0.27 -1.05 6.04
N ILE A 13 -0.37 -0.17 5.03
CA ILE A 13 -0.33 -0.59 3.61
C ILE A 13 0.95 -1.38 3.26
N ILE A 14 2.07 -1.04 3.90
CA ILE A 14 3.36 -1.75 3.82
C ILE A 14 4.05 -1.83 5.19
N PRO A 15 4.87 -2.85 5.47
CA PRO A 15 5.63 -2.97 6.71
C PRO A 15 6.68 -1.86 6.92
N GLY A 16 7.02 -1.59 8.18
CA GLY A 16 8.14 -0.73 8.56
C GLY A 16 7.86 0.11 9.80
N ASP A 17 8.74 1.08 10.03
CA ASP A 17 8.76 1.93 11.23
C ASP A 17 7.76 3.07 11.13
N TRP A 18 6.47 2.75 11.28
CA TRP A 18 5.39 3.74 11.31
C TRP A 18 5.35 4.47 12.65
N SER A 19 5.17 5.79 12.59
CA SER A 19 4.95 6.65 13.75
C SER A 19 3.66 7.42 13.58
N GLU A 20 2.82 7.46 14.62
CA GLU A 20 1.62 8.31 14.63
C GLU A 20 2.05 9.79 14.69
N LEU A 21 1.42 10.62 13.87
CA LEU A 21 1.67 12.05 13.84
C LEU A 21 0.81 12.75 14.89
N HIS A 22 1.39 13.75 15.55
CA HIS A 22 0.71 14.51 16.59
C HIS A 22 0.99 16.02 16.47
N GLY A 23 0.18 16.84 17.15
CA GLY A 23 0.41 18.27 17.29
C GLY A 23 0.51 19.02 15.95
N ALA A 24 1.55 19.83 15.80
CA ALA A 24 1.75 20.68 14.62
C ALA A 24 1.97 19.87 13.33
N ASP A 25 2.65 18.72 13.42
CA ASP A 25 2.91 17.87 12.25
C ASP A 25 1.61 17.28 11.72
N ALA A 26 0.77 16.73 12.62
CA ALA A 26 -0.55 16.22 12.26
C ALA A 26 -1.45 17.30 11.65
N LEU A 27 -1.45 18.51 12.24
CA LEU A 27 -2.24 19.63 11.74
C LEU A 27 -1.81 20.04 10.33
N THR A 28 -0.50 20.19 10.11
CA THR A 28 0.07 20.58 8.82
C THR A 28 -0.29 19.56 7.74
N MET A 29 -0.09 18.26 8.03
CA MET A 29 -0.43 17.20 7.08
C MET A 29 -1.92 17.14 6.78
N THR A 30 -2.78 17.35 7.79
CA THR A 30 -4.23 17.38 7.62
C THR A 30 -4.67 18.47 6.61
N PHE A 31 -4.07 19.67 6.67
CA PHE A 31 -4.35 20.73 5.71
C PHE A 31 -3.92 20.37 4.28
N GLU A 32 -2.71 19.84 4.11
CA GLU A 32 -2.20 19.42 2.80
C GLU A 32 -3.03 18.30 2.18
N ILE A 33 -3.47 17.34 3.00
CA ILE A 33 -4.34 16.23 2.60
C ILE A 33 -5.72 16.75 2.19
N GLY A 34 -6.32 17.66 2.98
CA GLY A 34 -7.60 18.28 2.64
C GLY A 34 -7.56 18.97 1.28
N ALA A 35 -6.52 19.78 1.02
CA ALA A 35 -6.32 20.40 -0.28
C ALA A 35 -6.09 19.37 -1.42
N GLY A 36 -5.55 18.19 -1.10
CA GLY A 36 -5.44 17.06 -2.03
C GLY A 36 -6.79 16.48 -2.44
N PHE A 37 -7.71 16.30 -1.48
CA PHE A 37 -9.06 15.81 -1.76
C PHE A 37 -9.90 16.82 -2.54
N ASP A 38 -9.79 18.12 -2.23
CA ASP A 38 -10.48 19.17 -3.00
C ASP A 38 -10.11 19.13 -4.50
N ARG A 39 -8.84 18.82 -4.81
CA ARG A 39 -8.38 18.64 -6.20
C ARG A 39 -8.95 17.38 -6.85
N LEU A 40 -9.13 16.31 -6.07
CA LEU A 40 -9.69 15.05 -6.54
C LEU A 40 -11.16 15.20 -6.92
N ASP A 41 -11.95 15.85 -6.04
CA ASP A 41 -13.38 16.09 -6.27
C ASP A 41 -13.64 17.03 -7.46
N ALA A 42 -12.68 17.89 -7.80
CA ALA A 42 -12.72 18.73 -8.97
C ALA A 42 -12.35 18.00 -10.29
N SER A 43 -11.89 16.75 -10.24
CA SER A 43 -11.45 16.00 -11.41
C SER A 43 -12.61 15.28 -12.11
N PRO A 44 -12.93 15.62 -13.38
CA PRO A 44 -14.05 15.04 -14.11
C PRO A 44 -13.86 13.56 -14.51
N ASP A 45 -12.63 13.03 -14.40
CA ASP A 45 -12.25 11.71 -14.91
C ASP A 45 -12.46 10.56 -13.91
N ILE A 46 -12.83 10.86 -12.66
CA ILE A 46 -13.08 9.83 -11.64
C ILE A 46 -14.57 9.51 -11.59
N ALA A 47 -15.02 8.77 -12.60
CA ALA A 47 -16.38 8.25 -12.65
C ALA A 47 -16.69 7.43 -11.38
N GLY A 48 -17.66 7.91 -10.58
CA GLY A 48 -18.13 7.20 -9.39
C GLY A 48 -17.50 7.63 -8.06
N ALA A 49 -16.63 8.66 -8.04
CA ALA A 49 -16.26 9.30 -6.78
C ALA A 49 -17.50 9.97 -6.18
N GLN A 50 -18.02 9.40 -5.09
CA GLN A 50 -18.93 10.14 -4.21
C GLN A 50 -18.12 11.32 -3.63
N PRO A 51 -18.68 12.54 -3.59
CA PRO A 51 -18.02 13.66 -2.92
C PRO A 51 -17.63 13.26 -1.50
N PHE A 52 -16.44 13.66 -1.07
CA PHE A 52 -15.94 13.35 0.28
C PHE A 52 -16.44 14.37 1.32
N ASP A 53 -17.66 14.90 1.15
CA ASP A 53 -18.25 15.99 1.95
C ASP A 53 -18.32 15.67 3.45
N ASP A 54 -18.48 14.39 3.80
CA ASP A 54 -18.54 13.88 5.18
C ASP A 54 -17.19 13.30 5.67
N LEU A 55 -16.10 13.52 4.95
CA LEU A 55 -14.80 12.99 5.31
C LEU A 55 -14.27 13.63 6.59
N ARG A 56 -14.02 12.81 7.60
CA ARG A 56 -13.38 13.24 8.84
C ARG A 56 -12.09 12.48 9.07
N ILE A 57 -10.96 13.17 8.93
CA ILE A 57 -9.64 12.64 9.31
C ILE A 57 -9.62 12.42 10.83
N GLU A 58 -9.32 11.19 11.26
CA GLU A 58 -9.25 10.82 12.67
C GLU A 58 -7.81 10.76 13.17
N ARG A 59 -6.88 10.27 12.35
CA ARG A 59 -5.47 10.14 12.69
C ARG A 59 -4.60 9.88 11.46
N LEU A 60 -3.31 10.14 11.62
CA LEU A 60 -2.30 9.99 10.59
C LEU A 60 -1.10 9.23 11.15
N ARG A 61 -0.52 8.33 10.35
CA ARG A 61 0.80 7.75 10.62
C ARG A 61 1.69 7.99 9.43
N ALA A 62 2.98 8.12 9.68
CA ALA A 62 3.98 8.28 8.63
C ALA A 62 5.12 7.28 8.82
N ARG A 63 5.73 6.88 7.69
CA ARG A 63 7.01 6.18 7.68
C ARG A 63 7.94 6.80 6.64
N PRO A 64 9.24 6.90 6.91
CA PRO A 64 10.22 7.27 5.89
C PRO A 64 10.28 6.20 4.80
N LEU A 65 10.52 6.64 3.57
CA LEU A 65 10.77 5.77 2.42
C LEU A 65 12.26 5.76 2.10
N ALA A 66 12.85 4.57 2.01
CA ALA A 66 14.22 4.42 1.53
C ALA A 66 14.30 4.77 0.04
N CYS A 67 13.29 4.35 -0.74
CA CYS A 67 13.22 4.55 -2.19
C CYS A 67 13.01 6.02 -2.61
N TYR A 68 12.46 6.86 -1.74
CA TYR A 68 12.33 8.30 -1.95
C TYR A 68 13.06 9.05 -0.83
N PRO A 69 14.34 9.40 -1.01
CA PRO A 69 15.12 10.04 0.03
C PRO A 69 14.49 11.36 0.53
N GLY A 70 14.26 11.45 1.84
CA GLY A 70 13.56 12.59 2.44
C GLY A 70 12.03 12.57 2.25
N GLY A 71 11.51 11.50 1.65
CA GLY A 71 10.09 11.24 1.46
C GLY A 71 9.48 10.47 2.61
N LEU A 72 8.21 10.77 2.87
CA LEU A 72 7.34 10.05 3.80
C LEU A 72 6.20 9.39 3.02
N LEU A 73 5.88 8.16 3.39
CA LEU A 73 4.56 7.58 3.14
C LEU A 73 3.68 7.93 4.33
N ILE A 74 2.57 8.59 4.08
CA ILE A 74 1.58 8.98 5.09
C ILE A 74 0.32 8.15 4.84
N GLU A 75 -0.15 7.46 5.87
CA GLU A 75 -1.43 6.78 5.87
C GLU A 75 -2.41 7.51 6.78
N VAL A 76 -3.60 7.77 6.26
CA VAL A 76 -4.64 8.59 6.87
C VAL A 76 -5.81 7.68 7.19
N GLN A 77 -6.16 7.56 8.46
CA GLN A 77 -7.45 6.99 8.84
C GLN A 77 -8.48 8.09 8.84
N ALA A 78 -9.53 7.89 8.06
CA ALA A 78 -10.65 8.80 8.00
C ALA A 78 -11.97 8.05 8.07
N ARG A 79 -12.99 8.76 8.52
CA ARG A 79 -14.37 8.34 8.48
C ARG A 79 -15.03 8.85 7.21
N ILE A 80 -15.72 7.97 6.50
CA ILE A 80 -16.44 8.24 5.25
C ILE A 80 -17.88 7.74 5.47
N GLY A 81 -18.79 8.67 5.74
CA GLY A 81 -20.11 8.32 6.29
C GLY A 81 -19.98 7.51 7.58
N GLU A 82 -20.47 6.27 7.60
CA GLU A 82 -20.38 5.37 8.76
C GLU A 82 -19.11 4.50 8.78
N GLN A 83 -18.37 4.43 7.66
CA GLN A 83 -17.23 3.53 7.51
C GLN A 83 -15.91 4.19 7.92
N LEU A 84 -14.95 3.37 8.37
CA LEU A 84 -13.56 3.78 8.54
C LEU A 84 -12.73 3.24 7.37
N GLY A 85 -11.90 4.10 6.79
CA GLY A 85 -11.02 3.76 5.69
C GLY A 85 -9.63 4.34 5.84
N LEU A 86 -8.70 3.80 5.05
CA LEU A 86 -7.31 4.25 4.99
C LEU A 86 -6.97 4.75 3.59
N SER A 87 -6.47 5.97 3.48
CA SER A 87 -5.86 6.49 2.24
C SER A 87 -4.37 6.73 2.43
N ASN A 88 -3.61 6.67 1.35
CA ASN A 88 -2.15 6.76 1.38
C ASN A 88 -1.66 7.94 0.54
N HIS A 89 -0.62 8.61 1.01
CA HIS A 89 -0.06 9.79 0.37
C HIS A 89 1.47 9.77 0.42
N LEU A 90 2.11 10.29 -0.62
CA LEU A 90 3.53 10.59 -0.61
C LEU A 90 3.73 12.06 -0.28
N TYR A 91 4.66 12.34 0.62
CA TYR A 91 5.03 13.70 1.02
C TYR A 91 6.55 13.87 1.01
N GLY A 92 7.03 14.99 0.49
CA GLY A 92 8.44 15.36 0.50
C GLY A 92 8.68 16.71 -0.21
N PRO A 93 9.93 17.01 -0.61
CA PRO A 93 10.27 18.17 -1.43
C PRO A 93 9.41 18.42 -2.69
N TRP A 94 8.74 17.38 -3.19
CA TRP A 94 7.85 17.39 -4.35
C TRP A 94 6.37 17.63 -3.99
N GLY A 95 6.08 17.96 -2.73
CA GLY A 95 4.72 18.21 -2.24
C GLY A 95 3.98 16.93 -1.85
N MET A 96 2.65 17.08 -1.67
CA MET A 96 1.74 16.00 -1.27
C MET A 96 1.08 15.38 -2.50
N HIS A 97 1.16 14.05 -2.62
CA HIS A 97 0.58 13.26 -3.72
C HIS A 97 -0.33 12.18 -3.16
N LEU A 98 -1.60 12.20 -3.55
CA LEU A 98 -2.55 11.14 -3.19
C LEU A 98 -2.24 9.88 -4.00
N LEU A 99 -2.17 8.74 -3.34
CA LEU A 99 -2.07 7.44 -3.98
C LEU A 99 -3.49 6.90 -4.20
N ASP A 100 -4.00 7.14 -5.41
CA ASP A 100 -5.36 6.77 -5.83
C ASP A 100 -5.50 5.30 -6.27
N GLY A 101 -4.44 4.53 -6.16
CA GLY A 101 -4.37 3.13 -6.56
C GLY A 101 -4.06 2.90 -8.04
N GLY A 102 -3.88 3.95 -8.84
CA GLY A 102 -3.19 3.87 -10.12
C GLY A 102 -1.67 3.93 -9.96
N SER A 103 -0.93 3.67 -11.04
CA SER A 103 0.53 3.81 -11.07
C SER A 103 1.02 5.17 -11.58
N ALA A 104 0.13 5.98 -12.19
CA ALA A 104 0.49 7.26 -12.80
C ALA A 104 1.22 8.19 -11.82
N VAL A 105 0.68 8.36 -10.61
CA VAL A 105 1.29 9.21 -9.57
C VAL A 105 2.71 8.77 -9.22
N LEU A 106 2.96 7.46 -9.16
CA LEU A 106 4.31 6.94 -8.90
C LEU A 106 5.25 7.18 -10.08
N HIS A 107 4.79 6.99 -11.31
CA HIS A 107 5.59 7.22 -12.51
C HIS A 107 5.91 8.70 -12.71
N ASP A 108 4.93 9.59 -12.56
CA ASP A 108 5.12 11.04 -12.65
C ASP A 108 6.12 11.52 -11.59
N LEU A 109 6.06 10.96 -10.37
CA LEU A 109 7.01 11.28 -9.33
C LEU A 109 8.41 10.73 -9.62
N ASN A 110 8.53 9.53 -10.17
CA ASN A 110 9.83 8.96 -10.55
C ASN A 110 10.55 9.81 -11.60
N ASP A 111 9.81 10.53 -12.45
CA ASP A 111 10.37 11.42 -13.48
C ASP A 111 10.90 12.75 -12.90
N VAL A 112 10.58 13.06 -11.64
CA VAL A 112 11.18 14.21 -10.92
C VAL A 112 12.64 13.89 -10.60
N ASP A 113 13.54 14.75 -11.07
CA ASP A 113 14.99 14.55 -10.91
C ASP A 113 15.38 14.35 -9.44
N GLY A 114 16.06 13.24 -9.17
CA GLY A 114 16.52 12.86 -7.84
C GLY A 114 15.45 12.38 -6.85
N ALA A 115 14.17 12.28 -7.24
CA ALA A 115 13.11 11.82 -6.34
C ALA A 115 13.26 10.33 -6.01
N LEU A 116 13.35 9.47 -7.03
CA LEU A 116 13.51 8.03 -6.86
C LEU A 116 14.99 7.63 -6.75
N SER A 117 15.32 6.78 -5.76
CA SER A 117 16.63 6.17 -5.62
C SER A 117 16.49 4.66 -5.48
N LEU A 118 17.15 3.89 -6.37
CA LEU A 118 17.12 2.42 -6.41
C LEU A 118 18.54 1.81 -6.41
N GLU A 119 19.50 2.53 -5.83
CA GLU A 119 20.92 2.19 -5.89
C GLU A 119 21.30 1.07 -4.90
N THR A 120 20.46 0.81 -3.91
CA THR A 120 20.70 -0.20 -2.86
C THR A 120 19.54 -1.18 -2.75
N LEU A 121 19.83 -2.36 -2.21
CA LEU A 121 18.82 -3.40 -1.98
C LEU A 121 17.65 -2.92 -1.09
N PRO A 122 17.87 -2.22 0.05
CA PRO A 122 16.76 -1.71 0.86
C PRO A 122 15.84 -0.76 0.09
N GLN A 123 16.41 0.09 -0.78
CA GLN A 123 15.64 1.00 -1.61
C GLN A 123 14.77 0.27 -2.64
N ALA A 124 15.35 -0.71 -3.33
CA ALA A 124 14.63 -1.53 -4.29
C ALA A 124 13.48 -2.31 -3.64
N LEU A 125 13.72 -2.91 -2.47
CA LEU A 125 12.69 -3.65 -1.74
C LEU A 125 11.60 -2.74 -1.16
N ASP A 126 11.94 -1.51 -0.78
CA ASP A 126 10.97 -0.53 -0.29
C ASP A 126 10.08 -0.02 -1.42
N TYR A 127 10.66 0.30 -2.60
CA TYR A 127 9.89 0.67 -3.79
C TYR A 127 8.98 -0.47 -4.27
N HIS A 128 9.51 -1.69 -4.33
CA HIS A 128 8.75 -2.90 -4.70
C HIS A 128 7.50 -3.07 -3.83
N ARG A 129 7.67 -2.99 -2.51
CA ARG A 129 6.55 -3.09 -1.57
C ARG A 129 5.57 -1.94 -1.78
N LEU A 130 6.05 -0.70 -1.89
CA LEU A 130 5.19 0.46 -2.10
C LEU A 130 4.35 0.29 -3.37
N PHE A 131 5.00 0.04 -4.52
CA PHE A 131 4.32 -0.08 -5.81
C PHE A 131 3.25 -1.18 -5.78
N CYS A 132 3.64 -2.41 -5.38
CA CYS A 132 2.72 -3.54 -5.40
C CYS A 132 1.54 -3.37 -4.43
N ASN A 133 1.77 -2.75 -3.26
CA ASN A 133 0.71 -2.57 -2.27
C ASN A 133 -0.16 -1.33 -2.51
N VAL A 134 0.21 -0.45 -3.44
CA VAL A 134 -0.55 0.75 -3.80
C VAL A 134 -1.32 0.53 -5.09
N VAL A 135 -0.66 0.02 -6.13
CA VAL A 135 -1.26 -0.17 -7.45
C VAL A 135 -2.30 -1.29 -7.40
N ARG A 136 -3.47 -1.01 -7.97
CA ARG A 136 -4.62 -1.90 -8.03
C ARG A 136 -4.82 -2.41 -9.46
N GLY A 137 -5.02 -3.71 -9.58
CA GLY A 137 -5.66 -4.34 -10.74
C GLY A 137 -7.16 -4.53 -10.52
N ASP A 138 -7.79 -5.30 -11.39
CA ASP A 138 -9.24 -5.54 -11.36
C ASP A 138 -9.72 -6.23 -10.06
N GLU A 139 -8.87 -7.04 -9.44
CA GLU A 139 -9.18 -7.80 -8.23
C GLU A 139 -8.52 -7.22 -6.96
N GLY A 140 -8.18 -5.94 -6.98
CA GLY A 140 -7.56 -5.23 -5.86
C GLY A 140 -6.05 -5.05 -6.04
N ARG A 141 -5.33 -4.89 -4.93
CA ARG A 141 -3.88 -4.61 -4.93
C ARG A 141 -3.03 -5.88 -4.89
N PHE A 142 -1.80 -5.80 -5.38
CA PHE A 142 -0.82 -6.89 -5.37
C PHE A 142 -0.11 -6.95 -4.01
N ARG A 143 -0.78 -7.50 -2.99
CA ARG A 143 -0.28 -7.46 -1.60
C ARG A 143 0.99 -8.29 -1.46
N VAL A 144 2.13 -7.65 -1.23
CA VAL A 144 3.36 -8.35 -0.89
C VAL A 144 3.29 -8.81 0.57
N ILE A 145 3.12 -10.11 0.80
CA ILE A 145 2.96 -10.72 2.12
C ILE A 145 4.16 -11.64 2.37
N ALA A 146 5.06 -11.23 3.26
CA ALA A 146 6.29 -11.96 3.58
C ALA A 146 6.39 -12.31 5.08
N ALA A 147 5.24 -12.33 5.76
CA ALA A 147 5.10 -12.82 7.13
C ALA A 147 3.62 -13.16 7.40
N PRO A 148 3.29 -14.23 8.14
CA PRO A 148 1.91 -14.58 8.52
C PRO A 148 1.16 -13.48 9.26
N GLU A 149 1.87 -12.64 10.02
CA GLU A 149 1.32 -11.54 10.81
C GLU A 149 0.78 -10.39 9.95
N GLN A 150 1.15 -10.36 8.66
CA GLN A 150 0.67 -9.38 7.69
C GLN A 150 -0.68 -9.75 7.07
N VAL A 151 -1.20 -10.93 7.43
CA VAL A 151 -2.45 -11.46 6.90
C VAL A 151 -3.54 -11.27 7.95
N ALA A 152 -4.59 -10.53 7.57
CA ALA A 152 -5.87 -10.60 8.26
C ALA A 152 -6.53 -11.94 7.91
N TRP A 153 -6.32 -12.96 8.74
CA TRP A 153 -6.87 -14.28 8.51
C TRP A 153 -8.38 -14.33 8.80
N HIS A 154 -9.13 -15.10 8.02
CA HIS A 154 -10.49 -15.45 8.41
C HIS A 154 -10.51 -16.17 9.77
N ALA A 155 -11.59 -15.97 10.53
CA ALA A 155 -11.77 -16.65 11.80
C ALA A 155 -11.74 -18.18 11.63
N GLY A 156 -10.83 -18.85 12.35
CA GLY A 156 -10.65 -20.30 12.26
C GLY A 156 -9.89 -20.78 11.02
N ALA A 157 -9.25 -19.87 10.27
CA ALA A 157 -8.39 -20.25 9.15
C ALA A 157 -7.25 -21.18 9.57
N ASP A 158 -7.05 -22.24 8.80
CA ASP A 158 -5.84 -23.06 8.81
C ASP A 158 -5.13 -22.85 7.46
N PRO A 159 -4.09 -22.00 7.38
CA PRO A 159 -3.41 -21.71 6.13
C PRO A 159 -2.67 -22.91 5.55
N GLY A 160 -2.42 -23.96 6.34
CA GLY A 160 -1.64 -25.11 5.92
C GLY A 160 -0.12 -24.84 5.86
N ALA A 161 0.66 -25.92 5.85
CA ALA A 161 2.11 -25.85 5.96
C ALA A 161 2.80 -25.18 4.76
N GLU A 162 2.27 -25.36 3.54
CA GLU A 162 2.87 -24.77 2.33
C GLU A 162 2.73 -23.25 2.31
N THR A 163 1.55 -22.73 2.64
CA THR A 163 1.30 -21.29 2.79
C THR A 163 2.21 -20.70 3.85
N LEU A 164 2.29 -21.32 5.03
CA LEU A 164 3.18 -20.86 6.10
C LEU A 164 4.65 -20.88 5.66
N ALA A 165 5.09 -21.93 4.97
CA ALA A 165 6.45 -22.03 4.46
C ALA A 165 6.77 -21.02 3.35
N LEU A 166 5.77 -20.55 2.60
CA LEU A 166 5.93 -19.45 1.65
C LEU A 166 6.03 -18.11 2.38
N LEU A 167 5.16 -17.86 3.36
CA LEU A 167 5.12 -16.61 4.13
C LEU A 167 6.31 -16.46 5.09
N ASP A 168 6.96 -17.54 5.50
CA ASP A 168 8.18 -17.54 6.32
C ASP A 168 9.45 -17.19 5.50
N ARG A 169 9.32 -16.93 4.20
CA ARG A 169 10.45 -16.54 3.36
C ARG A 169 10.51 -15.03 3.17
N PRO A 170 11.65 -14.39 3.48
CA PRO A 170 11.83 -12.98 3.16
C PRO A 170 11.79 -12.79 1.64
N VAL A 171 11.31 -11.62 1.22
CA VAL A 171 11.43 -11.17 -0.17
C VAL A 171 12.90 -11.24 -0.58
N GLN A 172 13.18 -11.96 -1.66
CA GLN A 172 14.53 -12.13 -2.19
C GLN A 172 14.73 -11.18 -3.35
N ALA A 173 15.89 -10.54 -3.44
CA ALA A 173 16.24 -9.79 -4.62
C ALA A 173 17.73 -9.95 -4.96
N ARG A 174 18.00 -9.92 -6.25
CA ARG A 174 19.35 -9.98 -6.83
C ARG A 174 19.44 -9.00 -7.97
N GLY A 175 20.60 -8.42 -8.18
CA GLY A 175 20.76 -7.43 -9.24
C GLY A 175 21.96 -6.53 -8.99
N VAL A 176 21.97 -5.43 -9.73
CA VAL A 176 22.96 -4.36 -9.62
C VAL A 176 22.22 -3.05 -9.32
N PRO A 177 22.91 -2.00 -8.83
CA PRO A 177 22.27 -0.71 -8.55
C PRO A 177 21.42 -0.19 -9.72
N GLY A 178 20.13 0.04 -9.44
CA GLY A 178 19.12 0.45 -10.41
C GLY A 178 18.50 -0.68 -11.26
N PHE A 179 18.89 -1.94 -11.13
CA PHE A 179 18.31 -3.06 -11.89
C PHE A 179 18.20 -4.31 -11.02
N TRP A 180 16.97 -4.68 -10.67
CA TRP A 180 16.72 -5.71 -9.66
C TRP A 180 15.73 -6.76 -10.15
N SER A 181 16.05 -8.03 -9.92
CA SER A 181 15.12 -9.15 -10.03
C SER A 181 14.67 -9.52 -8.62
N ILE A 182 13.37 -9.41 -8.36
CA ILE A 182 12.77 -9.52 -7.03
C ILE A 182 11.77 -10.69 -7.02
N ALA A 183 11.92 -11.63 -6.09
CA ALA A 183 10.97 -12.70 -5.85
C ALA A 183 10.24 -12.46 -4.53
N SER A 184 8.90 -12.42 -4.58
CA SER A 184 8.06 -12.17 -3.42
C SER A 184 6.76 -12.97 -3.45
N PRO A 185 6.25 -13.41 -2.30
CA PRO A 185 4.88 -13.87 -2.21
C PRO A 185 3.92 -12.69 -2.41
N VAL A 186 2.91 -12.89 -3.26
CA VAL A 186 1.91 -11.87 -3.61
C VAL A 186 0.51 -12.44 -3.43
N PHE A 187 -0.32 -11.78 -2.63
CA PHE A 187 -1.74 -12.09 -2.56
C PHE A 187 -2.52 -11.15 -3.48
N TYR A 188 -3.31 -11.73 -4.37
CA TYR A 188 -4.11 -11.04 -5.37
C TYR A 188 -5.32 -11.92 -5.74
N GLY A 189 -6.51 -11.34 -5.91
CA GLY A 189 -7.67 -12.11 -6.39
C GLY A 189 -8.12 -13.28 -5.51
N GLY A 190 -7.80 -13.27 -4.22
CA GLY A 190 -8.11 -14.40 -3.32
C GLY A 190 -7.10 -15.56 -3.38
N ALA A 191 -6.05 -15.45 -4.20
CA ALA A 191 -4.99 -16.45 -4.32
C ALA A 191 -3.63 -15.89 -3.89
N LEU A 192 -2.76 -16.80 -3.43
CA LEU A 192 -1.37 -16.48 -3.10
C LEU A 192 -0.47 -16.99 -4.22
N PHE A 193 0.44 -16.14 -4.68
CA PHE A 193 1.35 -16.40 -5.78
C PHE A 193 2.79 -16.33 -5.33
N ARG A 194 3.64 -17.15 -5.94
CA ARG A 194 5.08 -16.96 -5.96
C ARG A 194 5.42 -16.14 -7.21
N ALA A 195 5.61 -14.83 -7.04
CA ALA A 195 5.82 -13.92 -8.15
C ALA A 195 7.29 -13.47 -8.27
N ARG A 196 7.72 -13.19 -9.49
CA ARG A 196 9.01 -12.58 -9.82
C ARG A 196 8.80 -11.29 -10.60
N PHE A 197 9.55 -10.26 -10.22
CA PHE A 197 9.50 -8.94 -10.81
C PHE A 197 10.87 -8.53 -11.32
N GLU A 198 10.88 -7.71 -12.37
CA GLU A 198 12.03 -6.95 -12.83
C GLU A 198 11.78 -5.47 -12.58
N LEU A 199 12.65 -4.84 -11.79
CA LEU A 199 12.61 -3.43 -11.43
C LEU A 199 13.77 -2.70 -12.10
N GLN A 200 13.45 -1.67 -12.87
CA GLN A 200 14.40 -0.83 -13.61
C GLN A 200 14.66 0.50 -12.88
N ARG A 201 15.70 1.22 -13.32
CA ARG A 201 16.23 2.42 -12.64
C ARG A 201 15.22 3.56 -12.55
N ASN A 202 14.33 3.67 -13.53
CA ASN A 202 13.25 4.66 -13.58
C ASN A 202 12.00 4.23 -12.76
N GLY A 203 12.09 3.13 -12.00
CA GLY A 203 10.97 2.57 -11.26
C GLY A 203 9.95 1.84 -12.12
N MET A 204 10.23 1.59 -13.40
CA MET A 204 9.42 0.63 -14.17
C MET A 204 9.57 -0.75 -13.55
N ILE A 205 8.43 -1.36 -13.21
CA ILE A 205 8.38 -2.69 -12.62
C ILE A 205 7.45 -3.58 -13.45
N GLU A 206 7.95 -4.75 -13.80
CA GLU A 206 7.23 -5.74 -14.59
C GLU A 206 7.20 -7.07 -13.85
N MET A 207 6.04 -7.72 -13.80
CA MET A 207 5.92 -9.10 -13.31
C MET A 207 6.29 -10.03 -14.46
N VAL A 208 7.36 -10.80 -14.30
CA VAL A 208 7.92 -11.67 -15.35
C VAL A 208 7.63 -13.15 -15.14
N ASP A 209 7.10 -13.52 -13.98
CA ASP A 209 6.71 -14.89 -13.63
C ASP A 209 5.77 -14.87 -12.42
N ASP A 210 4.76 -15.73 -12.43
CA ASP A 210 3.81 -15.93 -11.33
C ASP A 210 3.30 -17.37 -11.29
N GLU A 211 3.43 -17.99 -10.11
CA GLU A 211 2.95 -19.35 -9.87
C GLU A 211 1.92 -19.33 -8.73
N PRO A 212 0.63 -19.62 -8.99
CA PRO A 212 -0.37 -19.68 -7.93
C PRO A 212 -0.15 -20.89 -7.03
N LEU A 213 -0.46 -20.74 -5.75
CA LEU A 213 -0.57 -21.88 -4.85
C LEU A 213 -1.93 -22.56 -5.06
N GLU A 214 -1.96 -23.89 -5.00
CA GLU A 214 -3.18 -24.68 -5.26
C GLU A 214 -4.26 -24.56 -4.16
N THR A 215 -3.98 -23.84 -3.07
CA THR A 215 -4.87 -23.68 -1.93
C THR A 215 -5.56 -22.31 -1.92
N PRO A 216 -6.87 -22.24 -1.62
CA PRO A 216 -7.54 -20.96 -1.40
C PRO A 216 -6.86 -20.25 -0.22
N PHE A 217 -6.48 -18.99 -0.40
CA PHE A 217 -5.79 -18.23 0.64
C PHE A 217 -6.83 -17.55 1.55
N PRO A 218 -6.98 -17.98 2.82
CA PRO A 218 -8.10 -17.57 3.67
C PRO A 218 -7.85 -16.21 4.33
N ALA A 219 -7.54 -15.19 3.54
CA ALA A 219 -7.37 -13.82 3.98
C ALA A 219 -8.64 -13.01 3.77
N GLU A 220 -8.91 -12.10 4.70
CA GLU A 220 -10.02 -11.16 4.60
C GLU A 220 -9.87 -10.26 3.35
N ALA A 221 -11.01 -10.05 2.70
CA ALA A 221 -11.11 -9.16 1.55
C ALA A 221 -11.02 -7.69 1.97
N GLU A 222 -10.49 -6.87 1.07
CA GLU A 222 -10.51 -5.41 1.18
C GLU A 222 -11.47 -4.87 0.12
N SER A 223 -12.24 -3.83 0.44
CA SER A 223 -12.95 -3.05 -0.58
C SER A 223 -12.43 -1.62 -0.62
N TRP A 224 -12.95 -0.84 -1.57
CA TRP A 224 -12.46 0.50 -1.84
C TRP A 224 -13.60 1.49 -2.06
N ILE A 225 -13.43 2.68 -1.49
CA ILE A 225 -14.24 3.87 -1.81
C ILE A 225 -13.27 4.93 -2.33
N GLY A 226 -13.16 5.07 -3.65
CA GLY A 226 -12.14 5.90 -4.28
C GLY A 226 -10.72 5.48 -3.84
N PRO A 227 -9.94 6.39 -3.21
CA PRO A 227 -8.59 6.08 -2.71
C PRO A 227 -8.58 5.39 -1.35
N PHE A 228 -9.74 5.22 -0.70
CA PHE A 228 -9.81 4.67 0.66
C PHE A 228 -9.97 3.16 0.63
N ARG A 229 -9.04 2.47 1.29
CA ARG A 229 -9.09 1.05 1.62
C ARG A 229 -10.04 0.84 2.80
N ILE A 230 -11.08 0.04 2.60
CA ILE A 230 -12.04 -0.34 3.64
C ILE A 230 -11.75 -1.79 4.08
N PRO A 231 -11.30 -2.00 5.32
CA PRO A 231 -11.05 -3.34 5.84
C PRO A 231 -12.36 -4.00 6.29
N HIS A 232 -12.63 -5.21 5.78
CA HIS A 232 -13.80 -6.01 6.18
C HIS A 232 -13.43 -7.01 7.28
N TRP A 233 -13.37 -6.56 8.53
CA TRP A 233 -13.22 -7.47 9.65
C TRP A 233 -14.50 -8.26 9.89
N GLY A 234 -14.44 -9.59 9.74
CA GLY A 234 -15.47 -10.50 10.24
C GLY A 234 -16.86 -10.40 9.60
N VAL A 235 -16.99 -9.91 8.36
CA VAL A 235 -18.22 -10.09 7.58
C VAL A 235 -18.00 -11.27 6.64
N PRO A 236 -18.71 -12.40 6.79
CA PRO A 236 -18.65 -13.47 5.81
C PRO A 236 -19.14 -12.93 4.46
N ALA A 237 -18.42 -13.28 3.40
CA ALA A 237 -18.86 -13.08 2.02
C ALA A 237 -20.22 -13.75 1.76
#